data_AF-A0A2U8VWD9-F1
#
_entry.id   AF-A0A2U8VWD9-F1
#
_cell.length_a   1.000
_cell.length_b   1.000
_cell.length_c   1.000
_cell.angle_alpha   90.00
_cell.angle_beta   90.00
_cell.angle_gamma   90.00
#
_symmetry.space_group_name_H-M   'P 1'
#
loop_
_entity.id
_entity.type
_entity.pdbx_description
1 polymer ?
#
loop_
_entity_poly.entity_id
_entity_poly.type
_entity_poly.pdbx_seq_one_letter_code
_entity_poly.pdbx_strand_id
1 'polypeptide(L)'
;MRITLVAVAFIAVSTSAAPANEPPIQGPADAACREQARAQVFTAPNPNRLSLWDLGSQIWHTCMASYHAGGPNPGRQEQRF
;
A
#
# COMPACT_ATOMS: atom_id res chain seq x y z
N MET A 1 24.93 -25.71 -26.73
CA MET A 1 24.49 -24.36 -26.32
C MET A 1 24.41 -24.33 -24.80
N ARG A 2 25.28 -23.56 -24.13
CA ARG A 2 25.27 -23.39 -22.67
C ARG A 2 24.60 -22.04 -22.37
N ILE A 3 23.46 -22.05 -21.70
CA ILE A 3 22.71 -20.84 -21.35
C ILE A 3 23.17 -20.43 -19.95
N THR A 4 24.00 -19.39 -19.88
CA THR A 4 24.40 -18.74 -18.62
C THR A 4 23.28 -17.84 -18.14
N LEU A 5 22.61 -18.23 -17.07
CA LEU A 5 21.67 -17.40 -16.31
C LEU A 5 22.48 -16.42 -15.45
N VAL A 6 22.57 -15.16 -15.88
CA VAL A 6 23.08 -14.07 -15.04
C VAL A 6 21.90 -13.50 -14.25
N ALA A 7 21.82 -13.84 -12.96
CA ALA A 7 20.85 -13.26 -12.05
C ALA A 7 21.28 -11.83 -11.69
N VAL A 8 20.53 -10.83 -12.15
CA VAL A 8 20.69 -9.43 -11.76
C VAL A 8 20.01 -9.23 -10.41
N ALA A 9 20.79 -9.07 -9.35
CA ALA A 9 20.28 -8.68 -8.05
C ALA A 9 20.10 -7.15 -8.00
N PHE A 10 18.87 -6.67 -8.15
CA PHE A 10 18.51 -5.28 -7.84
C PHE A 10 18.46 -5.13 -6.31
N ILE A 11 19.48 -4.49 -5.74
CA ILE A 11 19.48 -4.11 -4.32
C ILE A 11 18.68 -2.81 -4.20
N ALA A 12 17.39 -2.93 -3.85
CA ALA A 12 16.57 -1.79 -3.47
C ALA A 12 16.98 -1.33 -2.07
N VAL A 13 17.77 -0.25 -1.99
CA VAL A 13 18.04 0.44 -0.73
C VAL A 13 16.80 1.26 -0.36
N SER A 14 16.02 0.77 0.60
CA SER A 14 14.87 1.48 1.18
C SER A 14 15.33 2.32 2.38
N THR A 15 15.69 3.58 2.14
CA THR A 15 15.88 4.56 3.21
C THR A 15 14.51 4.98 3.76
N SER A 16 14.04 4.31 4.82
CA SER A 16 12.82 4.65 5.52
C SER A 16 13.04 5.86 6.45
N ALA A 17 13.09 7.06 5.87
CA ALA A 17 12.87 8.28 6.65
C ALA A 17 11.36 8.40 6.91
N ALA A 18 10.90 7.95 8.08
CA ALA A 18 9.56 8.25 8.55
C ALA A 18 9.54 9.69 9.09
N PRO A 19 8.61 10.55 8.65
CA PRO A 19 8.47 11.87 9.23
C PRO A 19 8.07 11.76 10.71
N ALA A 20 8.54 12.67 11.56
CA ALA A 20 8.35 12.64 13.02
C ALA A 20 6.88 12.66 13.49
N ASN A 21 5.93 12.95 12.58
CA ASN A 21 4.49 12.97 12.84
C ASN A 21 3.74 11.77 12.22
N GLU A 22 4.43 10.81 11.62
CA GLU A 22 3.80 9.60 11.11
C GLU A 22 3.31 8.73 12.28
N PRO A 23 2.05 8.28 12.32
CA PRO A 23 1.60 7.35 13.35
C PRO A 23 2.46 6.08 13.34
N PRO A 24 2.69 5.45 14.51
CA PRO A 24 3.46 4.22 14.57
C PRO A 24 2.83 3.14 13.71
N ILE A 25 3.68 2.31 13.09
CA ILE A 25 3.24 1.18 12.26
C ILE A 25 2.51 0.16 13.15
N GLN A 26 1.24 -0.10 12.86
CA GLN A 26 0.40 -0.98 13.68
C GLN A 26 0.52 -2.47 13.29
N GLY A 27 1.16 -2.78 12.16
CA GLY A 27 1.35 -4.16 11.71
C GLY A 27 1.86 -4.26 10.26
N PRO A 28 2.04 -5.48 9.74
CA PRO A 28 2.56 -5.69 8.38
C PRO A 28 1.62 -5.17 7.28
N ALA A 29 0.30 -5.23 7.50
CA ALA A 29 -0.68 -4.66 6.57
C ALA A 29 -0.59 -3.12 6.51
N ASP A 30 -0.41 -2.48 7.67
CA ASP A 30 -0.23 -1.02 7.76
C ASP A 30 1.06 -0.58 7.05
N ALA A 31 2.16 -1.32 7.24
CA ALA A 31 3.42 -1.07 6.54
C ALA A 31 3.26 -1.13 5.02
N ALA A 32 2.64 -2.20 4.49
CA ALA A 32 2.41 -2.36 3.06
C ALA A 32 1.51 -1.26 2.49
N CYS A 33 0.43 -0.91 3.20
CA CYS A 33 -0.47 0.16 2.76
C CYS A 33 0.18 1.54 2.77
N ARG A 34 1.09 1.82 3.71
CA ARG A 34 1.86 3.07 3.73
C ARG A 34 2.85 3.15 2.58
N GLU A 35 3.55 2.06 2.27
CA GLU A 35 4.45 2.00 1.12
C GLU A 35 3.68 2.23 -0.19
N GLN A 36 2.52 1.59 -0.33
CA GLN A 36 1.63 1.80 -1.46
C GLN A 36 1.18 3.27 -1.58
N ALA A 37 0.75 3.87 -0.47
CA ALA A 37 0.34 5.28 -0.44
C ALA A 37 1.49 6.20 -0.88
N ARG A 38 2.71 5.97 -0.38
CA ARG A 38 3.91 6.74 -0.76
C ARG A 38 4.26 6.60 -2.24
N ALA A 39 4.10 5.41 -2.80
CA ALA A 39 4.36 5.17 -4.23
C ALA A 39 3.30 5.82 -5.13
N GLN A 40 2.04 5.86 -4.69
CA GLN A 40 0.93 6.32 -5.51
C GLN A 40 0.54 7.78 -5.30
N VAL A 41 0.92 8.42 -4.19
CA VAL A 41 0.50 9.81 -3.87
C VAL A 41 0.85 10.83 -4.96
N PHE A 42 1.92 10.60 -5.73
CA PHE A 42 2.34 11.48 -6.82
C PHE A 42 1.68 11.18 -8.17
N THR A 43 1.06 10.01 -8.33
CA THR A 43 0.45 9.56 -9.58
C THR A 43 -1.07 9.41 -9.48
N ALA A 44 -1.61 9.36 -8.27
CA ALA A 44 -3.02 9.17 -8.01
C ALA A 44 -3.82 10.40 -8.47
N PRO A 45 -5.03 10.22 -9.03
CA PRO A 45 -5.92 11.31 -9.34
C PRO A 45 -6.26 12.12 -8.09
N ASN A 46 -6.10 13.45 -8.15
CA ASN A 46 -6.45 14.35 -7.06
C ASN A 46 -7.54 15.37 -7.49
N PRO A 47 -8.79 14.90 -7.72
CA PRO A 47 -9.87 15.77 -8.18
C PRO A 47 -10.24 16.85 -7.17
N ASN A 48 -10.06 16.57 -5.88
CA ASN A 48 -10.41 17.47 -4.77
C ASN A 48 -9.28 18.42 -4.38
N ARG A 49 -8.15 18.43 -5.11
CA ARG A 49 -6.94 19.22 -4.81
C ARG A 49 -6.48 19.09 -3.35
N LEU A 50 -6.56 17.87 -2.82
CA LEU A 50 -6.10 17.51 -1.48
C LEU A 50 -4.60 17.77 -1.33
N SER A 51 -4.16 17.99 -0.10
CA SER A 51 -2.73 17.97 0.19
C SER A 51 -2.14 16.57 -0.09
N LEU A 52 -0.84 16.46 -0.31
CA LEU A 52 -0.18 15.16 -0.47
C LEU A 52 -0.40 14.26 0.75
N TRP A 53 -0.48 14.85 1.94
CA TRP A 53 -0.74 14.11 3.17
C TRP A 53 -2.15 13.51 3.17
N ASP A 54 -3.17 14.32 2.84
CA ASP A 54 -4.56 13.88 2.83
C ASP A 54 -4.83 12.86 1.71
N LEU A 55 -4.20 13.06 0.53
CA LEU A 55 -4.28 12.10 -0.57
C LEU A 55 -3.61 10.77 -0.20
N GLY A 56 -2.43 10.81 0.41
CA GLY A 56 -1.73 9.62 0.91
C GLY A 56 -2.56 8.89 1.97
N SER A 57 -3.18 9.63 2.89
CA SER A 57 -4.10 9.08 3.90
C SER A 57 -5.31 8.39 3.25
N GLN A 58 -5.92 9.01 2.23
CA GLN A 58 -7.03 8.41 1.50
C GLN A 58 -6.65 7.09 0.82
N ILE A 59 -5.50 7.04 0.13
CA ILE A 59 -4.99 5.83 -0.51
C ILE A 59 -4.73 4.74 0.54
N TRP A 60 -4.13 5.10 1.68
CA TRP A 60 -3.90 4.19 2.79
C TRP A 60 -5.21 3.61 3.34
N HIS A 61 -6.22 4.44 3.57
CA HIS A 61 -7.53 4.00 4.04
C HIS A 61 -8.20 3.02 3.06
N THR A 62 -8.10 3.26 1.75
CA THR A 62 -8.61 2.33 0.73
C THR A 62 -7.87 0.99 0.74
N CYS A 63 -6.55 1.01 0.90
CA CYS A 63 -5.75 -0.20 1.04
C CYS A 63 -6.15 -0.98 2.30
N MET A 64 -6.21 -0.31 3.45
CA MET A 64 -6.62 -0.93 4.71
C MET A 64 -8.04 -1.49 4.66
N ALA A 65 -8.98 -0.78 4.04
CA ALA A 65 -10.34 -1.29 3.82
C ALA A 65 -10.35 -2.59 3.01
N SER A 66 -9.47 -2.71 2.02
CA SER A 66 -9.33 -3.93 1.21
C SER A 66 -8.75 -5.09 2.02
N TYR A 67 -7.78 -4.81 2.90
CA TYR A 67 -7.25 -5.80 3.85
C TYR A 67 -8.33 -6.33 4.80
N HIS A 68 -9.17 -5.44 5.36
CA HIS A 68 -10.27 -5.83 6.24
C HIS A 68 -11.40 -6.55 5.48
N ALA A 69 -11.68 -6.16 4.24
CA ALA A 69 -12.69 -6.81 3.40
C ALA A 69 -12.29 -8.20 2.88
N GLY A 70 -10.98 -8.50 2.87
CA GLY A 70 -10.43 -9.84 2.59
C GLY A 70 -10.45 -10.79 3.78
N GLY A 71 -10.78 -10.31 4.98
CA GLY A 71 -11.12 -11.16 6.11
C GLY A 71 -12.42 -11.93 5.81
N PRO A 72 -12.62 -13.14 6.35
CA PRO A 72 -13.85 -13.90 6.16
C PRO A 72 -15.02 -13.06 6.66
N ASN A 73 -15.74 -12.46 5.72
CA ASN A 73 -16.91 -11.65 5.97
C ASN A 73 -18.09 -12.63 6.02
N PRO A 74 -18.63 -12.98 7.21
CA PRO A 74 -19.66 -14.02 7.34
C PRO A 74 -20.99 -13.66 6.66
N GLY A 75 -21.14 -12.45 6.10
CA GLY A 75 -22.33 -12.00 5.38
C GLY A 75 -22.26 -12.01 3.85
N ARG A 76 -21.13 -12.40 3.21
CA ARG A 76 -20.99 -12.32 1.73
C ARG A 76 -21.33 -13.64 1.00
N GLN A 77 -21.54 -14.75 1.72
CA GLN A 77 -21.89 -16.03 1.09
C GLN A 77 -23.38 -16.16 0.71
N GLU A 78 -24.24 -15.28 1.21
CA GLU A 78 -25.70 -15.45 1.11
C GLU A 78 -26.38 -14.69 -0.05
N GLN A 79 -25.62 -14.22 -1.04
CA GLN A 79 -26.19 -13.57 -2.24
C GLN A 79 -25.87 -14.30 -3.53
N ARG A 80 -25.63 -15.61 -3.45
CA ARG A 80 -25.56 -16.48 -4.63
C ARG A 80 -26.70 -17.49 -4.59
N PHE A 81 -27.90 -17.03 -4.92
CA PHE A 81 -29.04 -17.87 -5.33
C PHE A 81 -29.72 -17.22 -6.53
#